data_AF-A0A349E1R9-F1
#
_entry.id   AF-A0A349E1R9-F1
#
_cell.length_a   1.000
_cell.length_b   1.000
_cell.length_c   1.000
_cell.angle_alpha   90.00
_cell.angle_beta   90.00
_cell.angle_gamma   90.00
#
_symmetry.space_group_name_H-M   'P 1'
#
loop_
_entity.id
_entity.type
_entity.pdbx_description
1 polymer ?
#
loop_
_entity_poly.entity_id
_entity_poly.type
_entity_poly.pdbx_seq_one_letter_code
_entity_poly.pdbx_strand_id
1 'polypeptide(L)' 'MFYKLLENKMPQFQTIEQAFEWFLESVYPNLPTEKKTSTLRGIKHAYYSEGEKVSEKRMKRVLAEYCNYEVIHNVEEKL' A
#
# COMPACT_ATOMS: atom_id res chain seq x y z
N MET A 1 -12.24 -31.27 -8.17
CA MET A 1 -11.26 -30.79 -7.17
C MET A 1 -11.64 -29.36 -6.83
N PHE A 2 -12.40 -29.20 -5.75
CA PHE A 2 -12.67 -27.93 -5.08
C PHE A 2 -11.34 -27.25 -4.75
N TYR A 3 -11.05 -26.02 -5.19
CA TYR A 3 -10.28 -25.05 -4.38
C TYR A 3 -10.49 -23.61 -4.91
N LYS A 4 -10.97 -22.76 -4.01
CA LYS A 4 -11.02 -21.29 -4.05
C LYS A 4 -11.98 -20.63 -5.04
N LEU A 5 -13.25 -20.66 -4.66
CA LEU A 5 -14.13 -19.51 -4.83
C LEU A 5 -13.42 -18.26 -4.26
N LEU A 6 -13.04 -17.34 -5.15
CA LEU A 6 -12.97 -15.89 -4.92
C LEU A 6 -12.42 -15.47 -3.55
N GLU A 7 -11.18 -15.86 -3.23
CA GLU A 7 -10.41 -15.16 -2.19
C GLU A 7 -10.23 -13.71 -2.64
N ASN A 8 -10.75 -12.77 -1.85
CA ASN A 8 -10.52 -11.34 -2.01
C ASN A 8 -9.01 -11.08 -2.15
N LYS A 9 -8.54 -10.84 -3.37
CA LYS A 9 -7.12 -10.55 -3.68
C LYS A 9 -6.66 -9.15 -3.25
N MET A 10 -7.48 -8.43 -2.48
CA MET A 10 -7.20 -7.08 -2.02
C MET A 10 -7.04 -7.11 -0.50
N PRO A 11 -5.79 -7.15 0.01
CA PRO A 11 -5.57 -7.11 1.44
C PRO A 11 -6.10 -5.80 2.02
N GLN A 12 -6.78 -5.89 3.15
CA GLN A 12 -7.35 -4.76 3.86
C GLN A 12 -6.51 -4.46 5.09
N PHE A 13 -6.30 -3.17 5.34
CA PHE A 13 -5.46 -2.67 6.42
C PHE A 13 -6.23 -1.65 7.23
N GLN A 14 -5.88 -1.53 8.52
CA GLN A 14 -6.53 -0.57 9.42
C GLN A 14 -6.00 0.84 9.22
N THR A 15 -4.75 0.97 8.77
CA THR A 15 -4.12 2.28 8.50
C THR A 15 -3.46 2.33 7.13
N ILE A 16 -3.21 3.55 6.66
CA ILE A 16 -2.53 3.79 5.38
C ILE A 16 -1.07 3.34 5.41
N GLU A 17 -0.41 3.43 6.57
CA GLU A 17 0.98 2.99 6.78
C GLU A 17 1.09 1.48 6.56
N GLN A 18 0.19 0.69 7.16
CA GLN A 18 0.16 -0.77 6.98
C GLN A 18 -0.04 -1.15 5.50
N ALA A 19 -0.94 -0.46 4.81
CA ALA A 19 -1.16 -0.68 3.38
C ALA A 19 0.08 -0.31 2.55
N PHE A 20 0.76 0.78 2.93
CA PHE A 20 1.95 1.26 2.25
C PHE A 20 3.17 0.37 2.49
N GLU A 21 3.35 -0.13 3.70
CA GLU A 21 4.38 -1.12 4.04
C GLU A 21 4.19 -2.41 3.25
N TRP A 22 2.95 -2.93 3.20
CA TRP A 22 2.63 -4.07 2.36
C TRP A 22 2.98 -3.83 0.88
N PHE A 23 2.72 -2.63 0.35
CA PHE A 23 3.14 -2.26 -1.00
C PHE A 23 4.66 -2.36 -1.17
N LEU A 24 5.44 -1.84 -0.22
CA LEU A 24 6.91 -1.85 -0.27
C LEU A 24 7.50 -3.26 -0.21
N GLU A 25 6.83 -4.19 0.46
CA GLU A 25 7.29 -5.58 0.64
C GLU A 25 6.79 -6.52 -0.45
N SER A 26 5.54 -6.36 -0.90
CA SER A 26 4.88 -7.31 -1.79
C SER A 26 4.87 -6.85 -3.25
N VAL A 27 4.64 -5.56 -3.50
CA VAL A 27 4.44 -5.03 -4.85
C VAL A 27 5.72 -4.42 -5.39
N TYR A 28 6.34 -3.53 -4.62
CA TYR A 28 7.53 -2.78 -5.02
C TYR A 28 8.69 -3.65 -5.51
N PRO A 29 9.06 -4.79 -4.87
CA PRO A 29 10.17 -5.62 -5.33
C PRO A 29 9.92 -6.20 -6.73
N ASN A 30 8.66 -6.49 -7.03
CA ASN A 30 8.20 -7.09 -8.28
C ASN A 30 7.94 -6.07 -9.40
N LEU A 31 8.02 -4.77 -9.11
CA LEU A 31 7.89 -3.74 -10.14
C LEU A 31 9.06 -3.81 -11.14
N PRO A 32 8.78 -3.64 -12.45
CA PRO A 32 9.82 -3.45 -13.46
C PRO A 32 10.73 -2.27 -13.10
N THR A 33 12.00 -2.35 -13.51
CA THR A 33 13.01 -1.32 -13.21
C THR A 33 12.58 0.09 -13.68
N GLU A 34 11.89 0.17 -14.82
CA GLU A 34 11.35 1.42 -15.39
C GLU A 34 10.32 2.10 -14.47
N LYS A 35 9.57 1.32 -13.70
CA LYS A 35 8.55 1.81 -12.76
C LYS A 35 9.14 2.20 -11.40
N LYS A 36 10.36 1.73 -11.08
CA LYS A 36 11.10 2.12 -9.86
C LYS A 36 11.80 3.47 -10.05
N THR A 37 11.00 4.52 -10.22
CA THR A 37 11.48 5.88 -10.44
C THR A 37 12.38 6.37 -9.29
N SER A 38 13.22 7.39 -9.54
CA SER A 38 14.02 8.03 -8.48
C SER A 38 13.14 8.54 -7.34
N THR A 39 11.95 9.07 -7.66
CA THR A 39 10.96 9.50 -6.68
C THR A 39 10.47 8.33 -5.82
N LEU A 40 10.08 7.21 -6.42
CA LEU A 40 9.58 6.05 -5.66
C LEU A 40 10.67 5.43 -4.79
N ARG A 41 11.92 5.37 -5.28
CA ARG A 41 13.09 4.99 -4.48
C ARG A 41 13.29 5.93 -3.30
N GLY A 42 13.25 7.24 -3.53
CA GLY A 42 13.37 8.25 -2.47
C GLY A 42 12.29 8.11 -1.41
N ILE A 43 11.04 7.86 -1.82
CA ILE A 43 9.93 7.62 -0.89
C ILE A 43 10.17 6.36 -0.05
N LYS A 44 10.61 5.25 -0.66
CA LYS A 44 10.98 4.02 0.08
C LYS A 44 12.07 4.32 1.11
N HIS A 45 13.13 5.03 0.73
CA HIS A 45 14.22 5.39 1.64
C HIS A 45 13.73 6.26 2.80
N ALA A 46 12.93 7.29 2.51
CA ALA A 46 12.36 8.16 3.53
C ALA A 46 11.47 7.38 4.51
N TYR A 47 10.62 6.47 4.00
CA TYR A 47 9.70 5.68 4.84
C TYR A 47 10.40 4.90 5.96
N TYR A 48 11.59 4.35 5.70
CA TYR A 48 12.37 3.60 6.68
C TYR A 48 13.39 4.45 7.46
N SER A 49 13.48 5.76 7.19
CA SER A 49 14.43 6.64 7.87
C SER A 49 13.84 7.20 9.17
N GLU A 50 14.64 7.29 10.23
CA GLU A 50 14.17 7.76 11.56
C GLU A 50 13.85 9.27 11.62
N GLY A 51 14.05 10.03 10.54
CA GLY A 51 13.90 11.49 10.50
C GLY A 51 12.90 12.06 9.49
N GLU A 52 12.55 11.31 8.44
CA GLU A 52 11.61 11.78 7.41
C GLU A 52 10.33 10.94 7.39
N LYS A 53 9.22 11.53 7.87
CA LYS A 53 7.92 10.89 7.72
C LYS A 53 7.36 11.15 6.32
N VAL A 54 7.13 10.07 5.58
CA VAL A 54 6.29 10.13 4.37
C VAL A 54 4.88 10.52 4.81
N SER A 55 4.28 11.52 4.17
CA SER A 55 2.91 11.91 4.51
C SER A 55 1.91 10.91 3.96
N GLU A 56 0.78 10.71 4.65
CA GLU A 56 -0.31 9.84 4.16
C GLU A 56 -0.75 10.22 2.73
N LYS A 57 -0.77 11.51 2.41
CA LYS A 57 -1.10 12.01 1.07
C LYS A 57 -0.17 11.44 0.00
N ARG A 58 1.13 11.32 0.30
CA ARG A 58 2.11 10.69 -0.60
C ARG A 58 1.88 9.18 -0.68
N MET A 59 1.63 8.52 0.44
CA MET A 59 1.34 7.08 0.46
C MET A 59 0.11 6.75 -0.42
N LYS A 60 -1.00 7.47 -0.22
CA LYS A 60 -2.23 7.32 -1.01
C LYS A 60 -2.00 7.52 -2.50
N ARG A 61 -1.17 8.49 -2.90
CA ARG A 61 -0.82 8.70 -4.32
C ARG A 61 -0.07 7.50 -4.90
N VAL A 62 0.92 6.97 -4.18
CA VAL A 62 1.67 5.80 -4.65
C VAL A 62 0.74 4.59 -4.75
N LEU A 63 -0.09 4.33 -3.73
CA LEU A 63 -1.02 3.21 -3.77
C LEU A 63 -2.02 3.36 -4.94
N ALA A 64 -2.55 4.55 -5.19
CA ALA A 64 -3.44 4.80 -6.32
C ALA A 64 -2.75 4.67 -7.70
N GLU A 65 -1.45 4.92 -7.78
CA GLU A 65 -0.68 4.84 -9.03
C GLU A 65 -0.24 3.40 -9.36
N TYR A 66 0.11 2.60 -8.35
CA TYR A 66 0.71 1.27 -8.54
C TYR A 66 -0.19 0.11 -8.08
N CYS A 67 -1.34 0.37 -7.47
CA CYS A 67 -2.29 -0.63 -7.00
C CYS A 67 -3.74 -0.22 -7.29
N ASN A 68 -4.65 -1.18 -7.27
CA ASN A 68 -6.09 -0.90 -7.20
C ASN A 68 -6.42 -0.54 -5.74
N TYR A 69 -6.26 0.74 -5.39
CA TYR A 69 -6.43 1.25 -4.02
C TYR A 69 -7.83 1.83 -3.80
N GLU A 70 -8.49 1.43 -2.71
CA GLU A 70 -9.81 1.91 -2.30
C GLU A 70 -9.85 2.26 -0.80
N VAL A 71 -10.81 3.11 -0.40
CA VAL A 71 -11.04 3.49 1.00
C VAL A 71 -12.35 2.86 1.45
N ILE A 72 -12.30 2.07 2.53
CA ILE A 72 -13.46 1.39 3.11
C ILE A 72 -13.81 2.06 4.44
N HIS A 73 -15.08 2.44 4.61
CA HIS A 73 -15.61 3.01 5.84
C HIS A 73 -16.51 1.98 6.53
N ASN A 74 -16.07 1.43 7.66
CA ASN A 74 -16.87 0.53 8.50
C ASN A 74 -17.53 1.33 9.62
N VAL A 75 -18.81 1.09 9.85
CA VAL A 75 -19.60 1.75 10.90
C VAL A 75 -20.34 0.68 11.69
N GLU A 76 -20.26 0.75 13.01
CA GLU A 76 -20.94 -0.17 13.93
C GLU A 76 -21.65 0.66 15.01
N GLU A 77 -22.88 0.27 15.35
CA GLU A 77 -23.65 0.90 16.42
C GLU A 77 -23.08 0.49 17.78
N LYS A 78 -22.79 1.47 18.65
CA LYS A 78 -22.41 1.19 20.04
C LYS A 78 -23.68 1.12 20.89
N LEU A 79 -24.28 -0.07 20.98
CA LEU A 79 -25.34 -0.37 21.97
C LEU A 79 -24.73 -0.60 23.35
#